data_AF-A0A060BI60-F1
#
_entry.id   AF-A0A060BI60-F1
#
_cell.length_a   1.000
_cell.length_b   1.000
_cell.length_c   1.000
_cell.angle_alpha   90.00
_cell.angle_beta   90.00
_cell.angle_gamma   90.00
#
_symmetry.space_group_name_H-M   'P 1'
#
loop_
_entity.id
_entity.type
_entity.pdbx_description
1 polymer ?
#
loop_
_entity_poly.entity_id
_entity_poly.type
_entity_poly.pdbx_seq_one_letter_code
_entity_poly.pdbx_strand_id
1 'polypeptide(L)' 'MLTVLVSQTDINEGARILRFILQFTLTPRQLSPHIDFVTLQTFDFRTPERNPKELDYPAPLYEALNRKFDENADFQVRYW' A
#
# COMPACT_ATOMS: atom_id res chain seq x y z
N MET A 1 -6.00 1.67 -0.99
CA MET A 1 -5.40 2.55 -2.01
C MET A 1 -3.93 2.70 -1.67
N LEU A 2 -3.06 1.98 -2.39
CA LEU A 2 -1.60 2.01 -2.16
C LEU A 2 -1.00 3.14 -3.02
N THR A 3 -0.45 4.16 -2.39
CA THR A 3 0.29 5.22 -3.09
C THR A 3 1.77 4.87 -3.04
N VAL A 4 2.32 4.40 -4.15
CA VAL A 4 3.76 4.16 -4.29
C VAL A 4 4.43 5.45 -4.77
N LEU A 5 5.26 6.06 -3.94
CA LEU A 5 6.10 7.20 -4.34
C LEU A 5 7.39 6.64 -4.94
N VAL A 6 7.45 6.55 -6.28
CA VAL A 6 8.71 6.23 -6.98
C VAL A 6 9.47 7.55 -7.20
N SER A 7 10.54 7.78 -6.43
CA SER A 7 11.50 8.85 -6.72
C SER A 7 12.55 8.30 -7.69
N GLN A 8 12.35 8.47 -8.99
CA GLN A 8 13.45 8.33 -9.94
C GLN A 8 14.24 9.64 -9.94
N THR A 9 15.47 9.61 -9.43
CA THR A 9 16.45 10.65 -9.66
C THR A 9 17.18 10.28 -10.94
N ASP A 10 16.74 10.83 -12.07
CA ASP A 10 17.45 10.66 -13.33
C ASP A 10 18.78 11.42 -13.25
N ILE A 11 19.89 10.67 -13.34
CA ILE A 11 21.27 11.16 -13.12
C ILE A 11 21.86 11.89 -14.33
N ASN A 12 21.08 12.12 -15.39
CA ASN A 12 21.60 12.72 -16.61
C ASN A 12 20.91 14.06 -16.92
N GLU A 13 21.73 15.10 -16.77
CA GLU A 13 21.65 16.40 -17.44
C GLU A 13 20.51 17.36 -17.04
N GLY A 14 20.84 18.27 -16.12
CA GLY A 14 20.89 19.69 -16.49
C GLY A 14 19.63 20.37 -17.03
N ALA A 15 18.42 19.98 -16.65
CA ALA A 15 17.22 20.72 -17.03
C ALA A 15 16.16 20.75 -15.92
N ARG A 16 16.17 21.87 -15.19
CA ARG A 16 15.05 22.55 -14.51
C ARG A 16 13.91 21.68 -13.97
N ILE A 17 13.89 21.63 -12.64
CA ILE A 17 12.85 21.17 -11.74
C ILE A 17 11.47 21.76 -12.13
N LEU A 18 10.71 21.02 -12.93
CA LEU A 18 9.25 21.12 -12.98
C LEU A 18 8.72 19.82 -12.38
N ARG A 19 8.26 19.89 -11.13
CA ARG A 19 7.54 18.80 -10.47
C ARG A 19 6.21 18.57 -11.19
N PHE A 20 6.24 17.82 -12.28
CA PHE A 20 5.06 17.15 -12.81
C PHE A 20 4.76 15.96 -11.91
N ILE A 21 3.85 16.13 -10.96
CA ILE A 21 3.26 15.00 -10.23
C ILE A 21 2.26 14.35 -11.19
N LEU A 22 2.76 13.52 -12.10
CA LEU A 22 1.93 12.55 -12.79
C LEU A 22 1.66 11.42 -11.77
N GLN A 23 0.48 11.45 -11.17
CA GLN A 23 0.01 10.39 -10.29
C GLN A 23 -0.33 9.17 -11.17
N PHE A 24 0.68 8.43 -11.62
CA PHE A 24 0.45 7.13 -12.25
C PHE A 24 -0.04 6.16 -11.17
N THR A 25 -1.33 5.83 -11.20
CA THR A 25 -1.88 4.75 -10.39
C THR A 25 -1.44 3.42 -10.98
N LEU A 26 -0.22 2.98 -10.64
CA LEU A 26 0.28 1.66 -11.01
C LEU A 26 -0.45 0.59 -10.19
N THR A 27 -1.02 -0.40 -10.88
CA THR A 27 -1.67 -1.56 -10.27
C THR A 27 -0.62 -2.65 -9.95
N PRO A 28 -0.85 -3.55 -8.98
CA PRO A 28 0.02 -4.70 -8.72
C PRO A 28 0.40 -5.48 -9.98
N ARG A 29 -0.58 -5.66 -10.88
CA ARG A 29 -0.39 -6.34 -12.17
C ARG A 29 0.63 -5.67 -13.09
N GLN A 30 0.74 -4.34 -13.03
CA GLN A 30 1.71 -3.58 -13.82
C GLN A 30 3.10 -3.59 -13.19
N LEU A 31 3.20 -3.75 -11.86
CA LEU A 31 4.47 -3.75 -11.12
C LEU A 31 5.12 -5.13 -11.06
N SER A 32 4.31 -6.21 -11.01
CA SER A 32 4.78 -7.58 -10.84
C SER A 32 5.89 -8.02 -11.81
N PRO A 33 5.90 -7.65 -13.11
CA PRO A 33 6.98 -8.05 -14.02
C PRO A 33 8.34 -7.38 -13.75
N HIS A 34 8.41 -6.40 -12.86
CA HIS A 34 9.57 -5.53 -12.66
C HIS A 34 10.20 -5.65 -11.27
N ILE A 35 9.70 -6.55 -10.41
CA ILE A 35 10.17 -6.72 -9.03
C ILE A 35 10.33 -8.20 -8.70
N ASP A 36 11.33 -8.53 -7.89
CA ASP A 36 11.58 -9.92 -7.46
C ASP A 36 10.67 -10.34 -6.30
N PHE A 37 10.37 -9.40 -5.40
CA PHE A 37 9.48 -9.64 -4.27
C PHE A 37 8.82 -8.33 -3.82
N VAL A 38 7.69 -8.47 -3.11
CA VAL A 38 7.01 -7.38 -2.43
C VAL A 38 6.84 -7.73 -0.95
N THR A 39 7.12 -6.77 -0.07
CA THR A 39 6.80 -6.90 1.35
C THR A 39 5.48 -6.20 1.61
N LEU A 40 4.42 -6.98 1.89
CA LEU A 40 3.11 -6.43 2.22
C LEU A 40 3.06 -6.05 3.70
N GLN A 41 2.84 -4.77 3.97
CA GLN A 41 2.62 -4.25 5.32
C GLN A 41 1.14 -4.41 5.70
N THR A 42 0.70 -5.64 5.95
CA THR A 42 -0.70 -5.99 6.28
C THR A 42 -1.03 -5.76 7.76
N PHE A 43 -0.66 -4.60 8.28
CA PHE A 43 -0.89 -4.17 9.66
C PHE A 43 -1.28 -2.69 9.69
N ASP A 44 -1.65 -2.17 10.87
CA ASP A 44 -2.15 -0.79 11.04
C ASP A 44 -3.45 -0.51 10.26
N PHE A 45 -4.32 -1.51 10.16
CA PHE A 45 -5.69 -1.29 9.65
C PHE A 45 -6.50 -0.42 10.63
N ARG A 46 -6.26 -0.62 11.93
CA ARG A 46 -6.85 0.13 13.04
C ARG A 46 -5.78 0.34 14.11
N THR A 47 -5.71 1.55 14.62
CA THR A 47 -4.80 1.93 15.71
C THR A 47 -5.58 2.47 16.89
N PRO A 48 -5.10 2.27 18.13
CA PRO A 48 -5.72 2.84 19.33
C PRO A 48 -6.03 4.33 19.23
N GLU A 49 -5.10 5.07 18.63
CA GLU A 49 -5.16 6.52 18.46
C GLU A 49 -6.23 6.94 17.45
N ARG A 50 -6.50 6.10 16.43
CA ARG A 50 -7.43 6.41 15.33
C ARG A 50 -8.80 5.77 15.51
N ASN A 51 -8.86 4.63 16.20
CA ASN A 51 -10.05 3.79 16.33
C ASN A 51 -10.19 3.25 17.76
N PRO A 52 -10.39 4.13 18.77
CA PRO A 52 -10.34 3.77 20.19
C PRO A 52 -11.42 2.78 20.65
N LYS A 53 -12.47 2.55 19.85
CA LYS A 53 -13.60 1.66 20.18
C LYS A 53 -13.54 0.28 19.52
N GLU A 54 -12.54 0.00 18.67
CA GLU A 54 -12.53 -1.16 17.75
C GLU A 54 -11.23 -2.00 17.84
N LEU A 55 -10.62 -2.04 19.02
CA LEU A 55 -9.19 -2.26 19.22
C LEU A 55 -8.74 -3.72 19.34
N ASP A 56 -9.61 -4.69 19.07
CA ASP A 56 -9.33 -6.07 19.46
C ASP A 56 -8.26 -6.76 18.57
N TYR A 57 -8.04 -6.29 17.33
CA TYR A 57 -7.07 -6.90 16.39
C TYR A 57 -6.52 -5.89 15.38
N PRO A 58 -5.28 -5.39 15.50
CA PRO A 58 -4.73 -4.39 14.56
C PRO A 58 -4.31 -4.98 13.21
N ALA A 59 -4.11 -6.29 13.13
CA ALA A 59 -3.62 -6.99 11.94
C ALA A 59 -4.18 -8.43 11.86
N PRO A 60 -5.47 -8.61 11.54
CA PRO A 60 -6.06 -9.94 11.45
C PRO A 60 -5.57 -10.67 10.19
N LEU A 61 -5.34 -11.98 10.32
CA LEU A 61 -4.91 -12.83 9.20
C LEU A 61 -6.03 -13.07 8.20
N TYR A 62 -7.25 -13.25 8.70
CA TYR A 62 -8.48 -13.50 7.94
C TYR A 62 -9.52 -12.42 8.24
N GLU A 63 -10.63 -12.43 7.50
CA GLU A 63 -11.76 -11.55 7.75
C GLU A 63 -12.24 -11.66 9.20
N ALA A 64 -12.42 -10.50 9.84
CA ALA A 64 -12.93 -10.41 11.20
C ALA A 64 -14.39 -9.91 11.17
N LEU A 65 -15.23 -10.51 11.99
CA LEU A 65 -16.64 -10.11 12.13
C LEU A 65 -16.73 -8.62 12.51
N ASN A 66 -17.73 -7.93 11.94
CA ASN A 66 -17.95 -6.48 12.11
C ASN A 66 -16.80 -5.60 11.61
N ARG A 67 -16.02 -6.07 10.63
CA ARG A 67 -14.98 -5.26 9.98
C ARG A 67 -15.17 -5.19 8.49
N LYS A 68 -14.36 -4.35 7.85
CA LYS A 68 -14.30 -4.38 6.39
C LYS A 68 -13.61 -5.65 5.94
N PHE A 69 -14.15 -6.24 4.87
CA PHE A 69 -13.65 -7.47 4.28
C PHE A 69 -12.21 -7.36 3.75
N ASP A 70 -11.69 -6.15 3.55
CA ASP A 70 -10.35 -5.87 3.02
C ASP A 70 -9.30 -5.56 4.12
N GLU A 71 -9.72 -5.43 5.38
CA GLU A 71 -8.85 -5.13 6.54
C GLU A 71 -8.21 -6.41 7.12
N ASN A 72 -7.65 -7.28 6.27
CA ASN A 72 -6.96 -8.52 6.67
C ASN A 72 -5.89 -8.96 5.66
N ALA A 73 -4.94 -9.78 6.11
CA ALA A 73 -3.83 -10.21 5.28
C ALA A 73 -4.23 -11.14 4.11
N ASP A 74 -5.19 -12.05 4.29
CA ASP A 74 -5.68 -12.94 3.22
C ASP A 74 -6.20 -12.14 2.01
N PHE A 75 -6.98 -11.08 2.25
CA PHE A 75 -7.45 -10.19 1.20
C PHE A 75 -6.30 -9.46 0.50
N GLN A 76 -5.36 -8.88 1.26
CA GLN A 76 -4.24 -8.12 0.69
C GLN A 76 -3.33 -9.00 -0.18
N VAL A 77 -3.11 -10.26 0.21
CA VAL A 77 -2.35 -11.23 -0.58
C VAL A 77 -3.10 -11.63 -1.85
N ARG A 78 -4.42 -11.83 -1.80
CA ARG A 78 -5.23 -12.15 -2.99
C ARG A 78 -5.36 -10.99 -3.98
N TYR A 79 -5.30 -9.76 -3.47
CA TYR A 79 -5.35 -8.56 -4.31
C TYR A 79 -4.04 -8.33 -5.08
N TRP A 80 -2.92 -8.69 -4.47
CA TRP A 80 -1.58 -8.62 -5.08
C TRP A 80 -1.37 -9.71 -6.13
#